data_AF-X0YP12-F1
#
_entry.id   AF-X0YP12-F1
#
_cell.length_a   1.000
_cell.length_b   1.000
_cell.length_c   1.000
_cell.angle_alpha   90.00
_cell.angle_beta   90.00
_cell.angle_gamma   90.00
#
_symmetry.space_group_name_H-M   'P 1'
#
loop_
_entity.id
_entity.type
_entity.pdbx_description
1 polymer ?
#
loop_
_entity_poly.entity_id
_entity_poly.type
_entity_poly.pdbx_seq_one_letter_code
_entity_poly.pdbx_strand_id
1 'polypeptide(L)'
;PIPWLLKDNNPSVKYFTLIDVLEKAENDPEARKTKEEIMKKGVVPKILDKQKEGGYWEDSQNFYTAKYKGTVWQIIILAELGADGKDDRIRKACEFILENSQDRESNGFSMWVSTKKGEGRSTGVIPCLTGNLVYSLIKLGYLKDERVQNSINWITTYQRFDDGIKSAPKDWPYERFVICWGKHSCHMGVVKALKTLAEIPPNQRNKKVKNTIEEGVEYLLKHHIYKRSHNLGRVSKPGWLRFGFPLMYQTD
;
A
#
# COMPACT_ATOMS: atom_id res chain seq x y z
N PRO A 1 18.39 13.61 -21.13
CA PRO A 1 17.53 12.41 -21.00
C PRO A 1 16.14 12.62 -20.35
N ILE A 2 15.73 13.85 -20.00
CA ILE A 2 14.42 14.14 -19.35
C ILE A 2 13.26 14.46 -20.33
N PRO A 3 13.44 15.09 -21.50
CA PRO A 3 12.31 15.61 -22.30
C PRO A 3 11.23 14.59 -22.69
N TRP A 4 11.58 13.31 -22.83
CA TRP A 4 10.61 12.27 -23.16
C TRP A 4 9.65 11.93 -22.00
N LEU A 5 10.07 12.15 -20.75
CA LEU A 5 9.26 11.95 -19.54
C LEU A 5 8.20 13.05 -19.34
N LEU A 6 8.40 14.21 -19.96
CA LEU A 6 7.52 15.37 -19.86
C LEU A 6 6.45 15.43 -20.96
N LYS A 7 6.37 14.38 -21.79
CA LYS A 7 5.36 14.26 -22.86
C LYS A 7 3.97 14.07 -22.27
N ASP A 8 2.95 14.65 -22.91
CA ASP A 8 1.57 14.63 -22.41
C ASP A 8 0.83 13.30 -22.64
N ASN A 9 1.50 12.25 -23.13
CA ASN A 9 0.91 10.95 -23.40
C ASN A 9 0.74 10.08 -22.13
N ASN A 10 1.43 10.42 -21.03
CA ASN A 10 1.27 9.78 -19.73
C ASN A 10 1.31 10.82 -18.61
N PRO A 11 0.15 11.37 -18.21
CA PRO A 11 0.07 12.42 -17.19
C PRO A 11 0.68 12.00 -15.84
N SER A 12 0.54 10.74 -15.43
CA SER A 12 1.12 10.26 -14.16
C SER A 12 2.64 10.30 -14.19
N VAL A 13 3.27 9.81 -15.27
CA VAL A 13 4.73 9.87 -15.43
C VAL A 13 5.22 11.30 -15.48
N LYS A 14 4.53 12.17 -16.23
CA LYS A 14 4.87 13.60 -16.30
C LYS A 14 4.77 14.25 -14.92
N TYR A 15 3.68 13.99 -14.19
CA TYR A 15 3.46 14.53 -12.85
C TYR A 15 4.61 14.15 -11.93
N PHE A 16 4.88 12.85 -11.73
CA PHE A 16 5.97 12.41 -10.85
C PHE A 16 7.35 12.88 -11.32
N THR A 17 7.58 13.04 -12.63
CA THR A 17 8.83 13.65 -13.12
C THR A 17 8.96 15.11 -12.67
N LEU A 18 7.87 15.89 -12.70
CA LEU A 18 7.88 17.28 -12.25
C LEU A 18 8.19 17.38 -10.74
N ILE A 19 7.57 16.55 -9.91
CA ILE A 19 7.70 16.66 -8.44
C ILE A 19 8.96 15.96 -7.92
N ASP A 20 9.24 14.74 -8.37
CA ASP A 20 10.25 13.88 -7.74
C ASP A 20 11.63 13.98 -8.42
N VAL A 21 11.68 14.36 -9.70
CA VAL A 21 12.95 14.45 -10.46
C VAL A 21 13.37 15.91 -10.67
N LEU A 22 12.40 16.77 -10.97
CA LEU A 22 12.64 18.21 -11.16
C LEU A 22 12.38 19.04 -9.91
N GLU A 23 11.97 18.40 -8.81
CA GLU A 23 11.77 19.01 -7.49
C GLU A 23 10.83 20.24 -7.51
N LYS A 24 9.87 20.26 -8.45
CA LYS A 24 8.83 21.29 -8.45
C LYS A 24 7.94 21.12 -7.24
N ALA A 25 7.52 22.24 -6.66
CA ALA A 25 6.51 22.22 -5.61
C ALA A 25 5.18 21.65 -6.15
N GLU A 26 4.44 20.90 -5.32
CA GLU A 26 3.13 20.35 -5.72
C GLU A 26 2.11 21.41 -6.16
N ASN A 27 2.25 22.65 -5.66
CA ASN A 27 1.40 23.77 -6.00
C ASN A 27 1.86 24.53 -7.27
N ASP A 28 2.96 24.12 -7.89
CA ASP A 28 3.40 24.66 -9.18
C ASP A 28 2.28 24.55 -10.23
N PRO A 29 2.02 25.60 -11.03
CA PRO A 29 0.93 25.58 -12.00
C PRO A 29 0.97 24.41 -12.99
N GLU A 30 2.16 23.99 -13.43
CA GLU A 30 2.31 22.87 -14.36
C GLU A 30 2.06 21.53 -13.67
N ALA A 31 2.56 21.35 -12.45
CA ALA A 31 2.32 20.16 -11.65
C ALA A 31 0.81 19.99 -11.36
N ARG A 32 0.13 21.06 -10.93
CA ARG A 32 -1.32 21.06 -10.68
C ARG A 32 -2.12 20.72 -11.93
N LYS A 33 -1.84 21.40 -13.04
CA LYS A 33 -2.49 21.12 -14.33
C LYS A 33 -2.29 19.66 -14.75
N THR A 34 -1.07 19.14 -14.63
CA THR A 34 -0.77 17.74 -14.97
C THR A 34 -1.52 16.76 -14.07
N LYS A 35 -1.66 17.07 -12.78
CA LYS A 35 -2.44 16.27 -11.84
C LYS A 35 -3.93 16.20 -12.22
N GLU A 36 -4.51 17.31 -12.65
CA GLU A 36 -5.89 17.33 -13.14
C GLU A 36 -6.06 16.50 -14.42
N GLU A 37 -5.03 16.42 -15.28
CA GLU A 37 -5.07 15.60 -16.49
C GLU A 37 -5.01 14.10 -16.19
N ILE A 38 -4.42 13.67 -15.07
CA ILE A 38 -4.44 12.26 -14.62
C ILE A 38 -5.89 11.76 -14.53
N MET A 39 -6.81 12.59 -14.04
CA MET A 39 -8.23 12.23 -13.88
C MET A 39 -8.99 12.16 -15.20
N LYS A 40 -8.46 12.75 -16.29
CA LYS A 40 -9.15 12.92 -17.57
C LYS A 40 -8.59 12.03 -18.68
N LYS A 41 -7.33 11.61 -18.58
CA LYS A 41 -6.61 10.88 -19.64
C LYS A 41 -5.93 9.63 -19.11
N GLY A 42 -5.83 8.62 -19.98
CA GLY A 42 -5.07 7.40 -19.69
C GLY A 42 -5.87 6.35 -18.91
N VAL A 43 -5.26 5.80 -17.86
CA VAL A 43 -5.76 4.60 -17.16
C VAL A 43 -6.76 4.93 -16.06
N VAL A 44 -6.55 6.01 -15.30
CA VAL A 44 -7.43 6.42 -14.20
C VAL A 44 -8.90 6.57 -14.61
N PRO A 45 -9.27 7.35 -15.64
CA PRO A 45 -10.68 7.43 -16.06
C PRO A 45 -11.25 6.06 -16.46
N LYS A 46 -10.48 5.21 -17.15
CA LYS A 46 -10.92 3.87 -17.55
C LYS A 46 -11.19 2.93 -16.37
N ILE A 47 -10.47 3.09 -15.27
CA ILE A 47 -10.72 2.37 -14.02
C ILE A 47 -12.01 2.91 -13.39
N LEU A 48 -12.13 4.22 -13.25
CA LEU A 48 -13.27 4.88 -12.60
C LEU A 48 -14.59 4.64 -13.34
N ASP A 49 -14.57 4.55 -14.68
CA ASP A 49 -15.75 4.24 -15.51
C ASP A 49 -16.33 2.83 -15.24
N LYS A 50 -15.54 1.94 -14.62
CA LYS A 50 -15.97 0.58 -14.24
C LYS A 50 -16.40 0.47 -12.79
N GLN A 51 -16.34 1.55 -12.02
CA GLN A 51 -16.76 1.56 -10.63
C GLN A 51 -18.28 1.39 -10.55
N LYS A 52 -18.74 0.53 -9.64
CA LYS A 52 -20.17 0.39 -9.33
C LYS A 52 -20.61 1.53 -8.40
N GLU A 53 -21.91 1.79 -8.37
CA GLU A 53 -22.50 2.89 -7.58
C GLU A 53 -22.07 2.92 -6.11
N GLY A 54 -21.89 1.73 -5.51
CA GLY A 54 -21.42 1.55 -4.14
C GLY A 54 -19.92 1.77 -3.90
N GLY A 55 -19.18 2.29 -4.88
CA GLY A 55 -17.75 2.64 -4.70
C GLY A 55 -16.77 1.49 -4.92
N TYR A 56 -17.22 0.32 -5.35
CA TYR A 56 -16.40 -0.89 -5.49
C TYR A 56 -16.32 -1.40 -6.94
N TRP A 57 -15.37 -2.31 -7.17
CA TRP A 57 -15.23 -3.04 -8.43
C TRP A 57 -15.50 -4.53 -8.22
N GLU A 58 -16.00 -5.19 -9.26
CA GLU A 58 -16.44 -6.59 -9.22
C GLU A 58 -17.52 -6.84 -8.16
N ASP A 59 -17.21 -7.54 -7.09
CA ASP A 59 -18.15 -7.98 -6.05
C ASP A 59 -17.72 -7.43 -4.69
N SER A 60 -18.66 -6.83 -3.96
CA SER A 60 -18.42 -6.21 -2.66
C SER A 60 -17.94 -7.21 -1.60
N GLN A 61 -18.25 -8.50 -1.75
CA GLN A 61 -17.78 -9.56 -0.85
C GLN A 61 -16.38 -10.08 -1.23
N ASN A 62 -15.94 -9.82 -2.46
CA ASN A 62 -14.69 -10.33 -3.04
C ASN A 62 -13.69 -9.22 -3.39
N PHE A 63 -13.70 -8.11 -2.62
CA PHE A 63 -12.91 -6.91 -2.88
C PHE A 63 -11.39 -7.15 -2.99
N TYR A 64 -10.87 -8.22 -2.37
CA TYR A 64 -9.47 -8.65 -2.44
C TYR A 64 -9.27 -9.87 -3.35
N THR A 65 -10.15 -10.87 -3.23
CA THR A 65 -10.02 -12.18 -3.89
C THR A 65 -10.32 -12.14 -5.38
N ALA A 66 -11.05 -11.13 -5.86
CA ALA A 66 -11.25 -10.86 -7.29
C ALA A 66 -9.96 -10.38 -8.03
N LYS A 67 -8.77 -10.62 -7.43
CA LYS A 67 -7.43 -10.32 -7.96
C LYS A 67 -7.39 -8.93 -8.59
N TYR A 68 -6.67 -8.72 -9.68
CA TYR A 68 -6.45 -7.40 -10.28
C TYR A 68 -7.72 -6.63 -10.70
N LYS A 69 -8.93 -7.20 -10.57
CA LYS A 69 -10.19 -6.50 -10.79
C LYS A 69 -10.88 -6.05 -9.50
N GLY A 70 -10.55 -6.65 -8.36
CA GLY A 70 -11.14 -6.30 -7.06
C GLY A 70 -10.74 -4.90 -6.57
N THR A 71 -11.60 -4.31 -5.73
CA THR A 71 -11.48 -2.94 -5.22
C THR A 71 -10.14 -2.61 -4.58
N VAL A 72 -9.55 -3.54 -3.80
CA VAL A 72 -8.23 -3.33 -3.17
C VAL A 72 -7.18 -2.98 -4.21
N TRP A 73 -7.17 -3.74 -5.31
CA TRP A 73 -6.14 -3.59 -6.34
C TRP A 73 -6.39 -2.33 -7.17
N GLN A 74 -7.65 -2.00 -7.48
CA GLN A 74 -7.97 -0.74 -8.16
C GLN A 74 -7.52 0.47 -7.35
N ILE A 75 -7.74 0.48 -6.04
CA ILE A 75 -7.28 1.57 -5.15
C ILE A 75 -5.76 1.69 -5.16
N ILE A 76 -5.03 0.57 -5.12
CA ILE A 76 -3.57 0.61 -5.21
C ILE A 76 -3.11 1.18 -6.56
N ILE A 77 -3.74 0.81 -7.70
CA ILE A 77 -3.42 1.41 -9.02
C ILE A 77 -3.68 2.91 -9.00
N LEU A 78 -4.85 3.33 -8.51
CA LEU A 78 -5.24 4.73 -8.49
C LEU A 78 -4.27 5.56 -7.65
N ALA A 79 -3.86 5.05 -6.48
CA ALA A 79 -2.84 5.67 -5.64
C ALA A 79 -1.48 5.79 -6.34
N GLU A 80 -0.99 4.71 -6.97
CA GLU A 80 0.30 4.72 -7.68
C GLU A 80 0.29 5.54 -8.98
N LEU A 81 -0.88 5.77 -9.58
CA LEU A 81 -1.04 6.68 -10.72
C LEU A 81 -1.18 8.15 -10.29
N GLY A 82 -1.26 8.45 -8.99
CA GLY A 82 -1.40 9.82 -8.49
C GLY A 82 -2.80 10.40 -8.69
N ALA A 83 -3.84 9.55 -8.65
CA ALA A 83 -5.22 10.00 -8.77
C ALA A 83 -5.60 10.98 -7.63
N ASP A 84 -6.53 11.90 -7.91
CA ASP A 84 -6.94 12.91 -6.94
C ASP A 84 -7.93 12.34 -5.91
N GLY A 85 -7.46 12.20 -4.67
CA GLY A 85 -8.25 11.75 -3.52
C GLY A 85 -9.53 12.56 -3.24
N LYS A 86 -9.66 13.77 -3.81
CA LYS A 86 -10.84 14.62 -3.65
C LYS A 86 -11.99 14.25 -4.59
N ASP A 87 -11.76 13.45 -5.62
CA ASP A 87 -12.83 12.97 -6.52
C ASP A 87 -13.79 12.05 -5.75
N ASP A 88 -15.09 12.29 -5.87
CA ASP A 88 -16.13 11.56 -5.13
C ASP A 88 -16.10 10.05 -5.38
N ARG A 89 -15.73 9.60 -6.59
CA ARG A 89 -15.59 8.17 -6.92
C ARG A 89 -14.46 7.56 -6.11
N ILE A 90 -13.34 8.27 -5.97
CA ILE A 90 -12.19 7.82 -5.19
C ILE A 90 -12.53 7.81 -3.70
N ARG A 91 -13.18 8.86 -3.19
CA ARG A 91 -13.66 8.89 -1.80
C ARG A 91 -14.58 7.71 -1.49
N LYS A 92 -15.56 7.43 -2.36
CA LYS A 92 -16.44 6.26 -2.21
C LYS A 92 -15.68 4.94 -2.15
N ALA A 93 -14.62 4.78 -2.94
CA ALA A 93 -13.78 3.58 -2.90
C ALA A 93 -12.98 3.46 -1.59
N CYS A 94 -12.41 4.57 -1.11
CA CYS A 94 -11.70 4.61 0.16
C CYS A 94 -12.64 4.26 1.34
N GLU A 95 -13.83 4.87 1.39
CA GLU A 95 -14.83 4.55 2.41
C GLU A 95 -15.26 3.09 2.34
N PHE A 96 -15.53 2.56 1.14
CA PHE A 96 -15.87 1.15 0.97
C PHE A 96 -14.82 0.21 1.58
N ILE A 97 -13.53 0.48 1.36
CA ILE A 97 -12.46 -0.35 1.95
C ILE A 97 -12.36 -0.19 3.46
N LEU A 98 -12.46 1.05 3.97
CA LEU A 98 -12.41 1.31 5.41
C LEU A 98 -13.58 0.62 6.13
N GLU A 99 -14.76 0.56 5.51
CA GLU A 99 -15.93 -0.12 6.07
C GLU A 99 -15.84 -1.65 5.99
N ASN A 100 -15.40 -2.20 4.85
CA ASN A 100 -15.56 -3.63 4.57
C ASN A 100 -14.30 -4.47 4.81
N SER A 101 -13.11 -3.86 4.73
CA SER A 101 -11.83 -4.58 4.86
C SER A 101 -11.16 -4.35 6.21
N GLN A 102 -11.37 -3.21 6.87
CA GLN A 102 -10.76 -2.97 8.18
C GLN A 102 -11.45 -3.81 9.26
N ASP A 103 -10.67 -4.59 10.00
CA ASP A 103 -11.12 -5.26 11.21
C ASP A 103 -11.17 -4.25 12.36
N ARG A 104 -12.37 -3.96 12.88
CA ARG A 104 -12.55 -2.86 13.86
C ARG A 104 -11.95 -3.15 15.23
N GLU A 105 -11.68 -4.41 15.55
CA GLU A 105 -11.03 -4.78 16.82
C GLU A 105 -9.53 -4.47 16.78
N SER A 106 -8.87 -4.79 15.67
CA SER A 106 -7.42 -4.64 15.58
C SER A 106 -6.96 -3.40 14.79
N ASN A 107 -7.80 -2.89 13.89
CA ASN A 107 -7.50 -1.88 12.88
C ASN A 107 -6.58 -2.33 11.74
N GLY A 108 -6.29 -3.63 11.62
CA GLY A 108 -5.64 -4.19 10.45
C GLY A 108 -6.63 -4.42 9.29
N PHE A 109 -6.13 -4.53 8.06
CA PHE A 109 -6.98 -4.82 6.89
C PHE A 109 -7.01 -6.31 6.55
N SER A 110 -8.22 -6.81 6.32
CA SER A 110 -8.53 -8.21 6.05
C SER A 110 -8.83 -8.46 4.59
N MET A 111 -8.45 -9.64 4.11
CA MET A 111 -8.77 -10.12 2.76
C MET A 111 -10.25 -10.44 2.56
N TRP A 112 -11.02 -10.56 3.65
CA TRP A 112 -12.41 -10.99 3.61
C TRP A 112 -13.27 -10.14 4.53
N VAL A 113 -14.52 -9.91 4.14
CA VAL A 113 -15.55 -9.38 5.03
C VAL A 113 -16.11 -10.49 5.93
N SER A 114 -16.43 -10.12 7.16
CA SER A 114 -17.12 -10.97 8.13
C SER A 114 -18.62 -10.94 7.86
N THR A 115 -19.21 -12.09 7.52
CA THR A 115 -20.68 -12.20 7.30
C THR A 115 -21.49 -11.85 8.54
N LYS A 116 -20.92 -12.01 9.75
CA LYS A 116 -21.60 -11.69 11.01
C LYS A 116 -21.55 -10.19 11.36
N LYS A 117 -20.44 -9.52 11.03
CA LYS A 117 -20.16 -8.15 11.51
C LYS A 117 -20.24 -7.07 10.42
N GLY A 118 -20.19 -7.46 9.14
CA GLY A 118 -20.14 -6.53 8.02
C GLY A 118 -18.86 -5.67 7.98
N GLU A 119 -17.78 -6.14 8.60
CA GLU A 119 -16.47 -5.47 8.67
C GLU A 119 -15.35 -6.48 8.32
N GLY A 120 -14.09 -6.04 8.33
CA GLY A 120 -12.95 -6.91 8.07
C GLY A 120 -12.92 -8.13 9.01
N ARG A 121 -12.77 -9.33 8.45
CA ARG A 121 -12.69 -10.56 9.24
C ARG A 121 -11.33 -10.62 9.93
N SER A 122 -11.27 -10.60 11.27
CA SER A 122 -10.03 -10.58 12.06
C SER A 122 -9.05 -11.71 11.74
N THR A 123 -9.59 -12.86 11.30
CA THR A 123 -8.81 -14.04 10.89
C THR A 123 -8.19 -13.94 9.49
N GLY A 124 -8.51 -12.90 8.73
CA GLY A 124 -7.99 -12.62 7.39
C GLY A 124 -7.07 -11.40 7.31
N VAL A 125 -6.71 -10.80 8.45
CA VAL A 125 -5.77 -9.67 8.53
C VAL A 125 -4.36 -10.13 8.20
N ILE A 126 -3.70 -9.46 7.25
CA ILE A 126 -2.32 -9.79 6.82
C ILE A 126 -1.47 -8.52 6.64
N PRO A 127 -0.15 -8.57 6.92
CA PRO A 127 0.68 -7.37 6.99
C PRO A 127 0.83 -6.66 5.65
N CYS A 128 0.99 -7.40 4.55
CA CYS A 128 1.17 -6.79 3.23
C CYS A 128 -0.10 -6.11 2.70
N LEU A 129 -1.29 -6.59 3.07
CA LEU A 129 -2.55 -5.94 2.71
C LEU A 129 -2.72 -4.64 3.52
N THR A 130 -2.52 -4.71 4.84
CA THR A 130 -2.56 -3.54 5.70
C THR A 130 -1.59 -2.46 5.22
N GLY A 131 -0.33 -2.82 4.94
CA GLY A 131 0.65 -1.89 4.39
C GLY A 131 0.16 -1.24 3.09
N ASN A 132 -0.19 -2.04 2.07
CA ASN A 132 -0.64 -1.52 0.78
C ASN A 132 -1.85 -0.59 0.87
N LEU A 133 -2.86 -0.94 1.68
CA LEU A 133 -4.07 -0.12 1.81
C LEU A 133 -3.79 1.17 2.57
N VAL A 134 -3.03 1.12 3.67
CA VAL A 134 -2.62 2.34 4.38
C VAL A 134 -1.78 3.25 3.49
N TYR A 135 -0.83 2.69 2.70
CA TYR A 135 -0.08 3.45 1.71
C TYR A 135 -1.02 4.16 0.74
N SER A 136 -1.95 3.41 0.14
CA SER A 136 -2.86 3.93 -0.86
C SER A 136 -3.77 5.01 -0.28
N LEU A 137 -4.32 4.79 0.92
CA LEU A 137 -5.15 5.75 1.62
C LEU A 137 -4.37 7.04 1.93
N ILE A 138 -3.11 6.95 2.37
CA ILE A 138 -2.26 8.14 2.57
C ILE A 138 -2.07 8.91 1.25
N LYS A 139 -1.72 8.23 0.13
CA LYS A 139 -1.59 8.87 -1.19
C LYS A 139 -2.87 9.56 -1.64
N LEU A 140 -4.02 9.01 -1.26
CA LEU A 140 -5.35 9.52 -1.58
C LEU A 140 -5.89 10.52 -0.54
N GLY A 141 -5.04 11.03 0.35
CA GLY A 141 -5.35 12.17 1.23
C GLY A 141 -5.93 11.79 2.61
N TYR A 142 -5.94 10.51 2.98
CA TYR A 142 -6.52 10.03 4.24
C TYR A 142 -5.53 9.97 5.40
N LEU A 143 -4.34 10.59 5.31
CA LEU A 143 -3.34 10.53 6.39
C LEU A 143 -3.92 10.96 7.75
N LYS A 144 -4.82 11.95 7.78
CA LYS A 144 -5.42 12.46 9.03
C LYS A 144 -6.67 11.70 9.47
N ASP A 145 -7.15 10.73 8.70
CA ASP A 145 -8.31 9.90 9.07
C ASP A 145 -7.94 9.01 10.26
N GLU A 146 -8.79 8.99 11.29
CA GLU A 146 -8.55 8.26 12.53
C GLU A 146 -8.37 6.75 12.28
N ARG A 147 -9.15 6.17 11.35
CA ARG A 147 -9.08 4.75 11.00
C ARG A 147 -7.73 4.42 10.35
N VAL A 148 -7.19 5.34 9.55
CA VAL A 148 -5.86 5.20 8.94
C VAL A 148 -4.76 5.37 9.99
N GLN A 149 -4.88 6.33 10.91
CA GLN A 149 -3.97 6.47 12.05
C GLN A 149 -3.94 5.22 12.93
N ASN A 150 -5.09 4.61 13.20
CA ASN A 150 -5.17 3.36 13.95
C ASN A 150 -4.50 2.19 13.20
N SER A 151 -4.62 2.15 11.87
CA SER A 151 -3.93 1.17 11.03
C SER A 151 -2.42 1.39 10.99
N ILE A 152 -1.93 2.63 11.04
CA ILE A 152 -0.51 2.95 11.20
C ILE A 152 -0.02 2.44 12.57
N ASN A 153 -0.81 2.64 13.63
CA ASN A 153 -0.48 2.07 14.94
C ASN A 153 -0.48 0.53 14.92
N TRP A 154 -1.39 -0.10 14.16
CA TRP A 154 -1.35 -1.55 13.94
C TRP A 154 -0.02 -1.98 13.30
N ILE A 155 0.44 -1.28 12.24
CA ILE A 155 1.72 -1.60 11.59
C ILE A 155 2.88 -1.50 12.59
N THR A 156 2.98 -0.40 13.34
CA THR A 156 4.06 -0.17 14.30
C THR A 156 3.97 -1.05 15.56
N THR A 157 2.85 -1.75 15.78
CA THR A 157 2.65 -2.67 16.91
C THR A 157 2.91 -4.12 16.50
N TYR A 158 2.47 -4.52 15.31
CA TYR A 158 2.44 -5.93 14.90
C TYR A 158 3.42 -6.28 13.78
N GLN A 159 3.99 -5.31 13.05
CA GLN A 159 5.02 -5.64 12.06
C GLN A 159 6.27 -6.13 12.79
N ARG A 160 6.73 -7.33 12.40
CA ARG A 160 7.95 -7.94 12.91
C ARG A 160 9.08 -7.79 11.88
N PHE A 161 10.32 -7.78 12.35
CA PHE A 161 11.52 -7.74 11.50
C PHE A 161 12.45 -8.92 11.82
N ASP A 162 11.85 -10.09 12.03
CA ASP A 162 12.59 -11.28 12.44
C ASP A 162 13.32 -11.95 11.30
N ASP A 163 14.50 -12.45 11.62
CA ASP A 163 15.36 -13.13 10.67
C ASP A 163 15.92 -14.45 11.23
N GLY A 164 15.01 -15.38 11.55
CA GLY A 164 15.38 -16.74 11.93
C GLY A 164 15.25 -17.04 13.42
N ILE A 165 14.20 -16.51 14.07
CA ILE A 165 13.93 -16.78 15.48
C ILE A 165 13.57 -18.26 15.72
N LYS A 166 13.81 -18.77 16.94
CA LYS A 166 13.61 -20.18 17.29
C LYS A 166 12.15 -20.64 17.11
N SER A 167 11.22 -19.83 17.61
CA SER A 167 9.78 -20.07 17.56
C SER A 167 9.05 -18.76 17.27
N ALA A 168 8.15 -18.77 16.30
CA ALA A 168 7.24 -17.65 16.09
C ALA A 168 6.25 -17.53 17.26
N PRO A 169 5.83 -16.29 17.62
CA PRO A 169 4.71 -16.06 18.51
C PRO A 169 3.45 -16.81 18.04
N LYS A 170 2.60 -17.18 19.00
CA LYS A 170 1.38 -17.99 18.78
C LYS A 170 0.09 -17.26 19.16
N ASP A 171 0.23 -16.03 19.59
CA ASP A 171 -0.84 -15.07 19.82
C ASP A 171 -1.24 -14.38 18.50
N TRP A 172 -2.41 -13.75 18.53
CA TRP A 172 -2.92 -12.97 17.43
C TRP A 172 -2.00 -11.77 17.13
N PRO A 173 -1.66 -11.45 15.86
CA PRO A 173 -2.11 -12.06 14.59
C PRO A 173 -1.15 -13.11 13.99
N TYR A 174 -0.20 -13.64 14.77
CA TYR A 174 0.97 -14.39 14.26
C TYR A 174 0.72 -15.88 14.01
N GLU A 175 -0.34 -16.43 14.60
CA GLU A 175 -0.61 -17.85 14.75
C GLU A 175 -1.10 -18.55 13.47
N ARG A 176 -1.64 -17.79 12.50
CA ARG A 176 -2.31 -18.38 11.31
C ARG A 176 -1.44 -18.40 10.06
N PHE A 177 -0.95 -17.23 9.65
CA PHE A 177 -0.28 -17.07 8.36
C PHE A 177 1.23 -17.26 8.49
N VAL A 178 1.68 -18.51 8.56
CA VAL A 178 3.13 -18.85 8.66
C VAL A 178 3.96 -18.23 7.53
N ILE A 179 3.37 -18.07 6.32
CA ILE A 179 4.04 -17.40 5.20
C ILE A 179 4.34 -15.92 5.46
N CYS A 180 3.58 -15.27 6.36
CA CYS A 180 3.76 -13.89 6.78
C CYS A 180 4.56 -13.78 8.08
N TRP A 181 4.25 -14.65 9.04
CA TRP A 181 4.61 -14.52 10.47
C TRP A 181 5.45 -15.67 11.02
N GLY A 182 6.08 -16.45 10.13
CA GLY A 182 6.91 -17.59 10.52
C GLY A 182 8.18 -17.19 11.30
N LYS A 183 9.18 -18.08 11.25
CA LYS A 183 10.49 -17.83 11.89
C LYS A 183 11.26 -16.67 11.28
N HIS A 184 10.90 -16.29 10.06
CA HIS A 184 11.36 -15.07 9.41
C HIS A 184 10.13 -14.24 9.04
N SER A 185 10.24 -12.93 9.20
CA SER A 185 9.27 -12.01 8.62
C SER A 185 9.27 -12.15 7.10
N CYS A 186 8.08 -12.11 6.48
CA CYS A 186 8.03 -12.14 5.03
C CYS A 186 8.53 -10.82 4.43
N HIS A 187 9.41 -10.89 3.42
CA HIS A 187 9.97 -9.70 2.79
C HIS A 187 8.91 -8.74 2.24
N MET A 188 7.82 -9.30 1.69
CA MET A 188 6.70 -8.47 1.20
C MET A 188 6.07 -7.67 2.35
N GLY A 189 5.85 -8.29 3.52
CA GLY A 189 5.28 -7.60 4.67
C GLY A 189 6.18 -6.45 5.13
N VAL A 190 7.49 -6.74 5.24
CA VAL A 190 8.49 -5.74 5.64
C VAL A 190 8.54 -4.57 4.67
N VAL A 191 8.68 -4.81 3.36
CA VAL A 191 8.81 -3.71 2.38
C VAL A 191 7.52 -2.90 2.26
N LYS A 192 6.34 -3.54 2.36
CA LYS A 192 5.06 -2.82 2.35
C LYS A 192 4.93 -1.94 3.59
N ALA A 193 5.25 -2.45 4.78
CA ALA A 193 5.24 -1.65 5.99
C ALA A 193 6.21 -0.44 5.87
N LEU A 194 7.43 -0.68 5.38
CA LEU A 194 8.41 0.38 5.20
C LEU A 194 7.96 1.44 4.18
N LYS A 195 7.51 1.02 2.99
CA LYS A 195 6.97 1.92 1.94
C LYS A 195 5.84 2.79 2.48
N THR A 196 4.91 2.19 3.23
CA THR A 196 3.80 2.90 3.85
C THR A 196 4.25 3.94 4.86
N LEU A 197 5.12 3.57 5.81
CA LEU A 197 5.56 4.49 6.85
C LEU A 197 6.46 5.60 6.30
N ALA A 198 7.22 5.32 5.24
CA ALA A 198 8.02 6.31 4.52
C ALA A 198 7.16 7.38 3.82
N GLU A 199 5.93 7.07 3.44
CA GLU A 199 5.00 8.04 2.84
C GLU A 199 4.52 9.11 3.84
N ILE A 200 4.61 8.85 5.15
CA ILE A 200 4.27 9.85 6.17
C ILE A 200 5.34 10.96 6.13
N PRO A 201 4.96 12.26 6.02
CA PRO A 201 5.93 13.35 6.01
C PRO A 201 6.85 13.33 7.25
N PRO A 202 8.17 13.56 7.13
CA PRO A 202 9.11 13.42 8.24
C PRO A 202 8.74 14.18 9.52
N ASN A 203 8.14 15.37 9.38
CA ASN A 203 7.67 16.21 10.48
C ASN A 203 6.39 15.70 11.16
N GLN A 204 5.68 14.75 10.54
CA GLN A 204 4.46 14.11 11.08
C GLN A 204 4.73 12.69 11.63
N ARG A 205 5.96 12.17 11.52
CA ARG A 205 6.32 10.86 12.05
C ARG A 205 6.51 10.91 13.56
N ASN A 206 5.69 10.16 14.30
CA ASN A 206 5.89 9.95 15.73
C ASN A 206 7.07 8.99 16.00
N LYS A 207 7.46 8.83 17.28
CA LYS A 207 8.58 7.98 17.68
C LYS A 207 8.42 6.51 17.25
N LYS A 208 7.23 5.93 17.41
CA LYS A 208 6.98 4.53 17.01
C LYS A 208 7.19 4.32 15.51
N VAL A 209 6.68 5.25 14.70
CA VAL A 209 6.87 5.22 13.24
C VAL A 209 8.34 5.30 12.87
N LYS A 210 9.11 6.22 13.49
CA LYS A 210 10.56 6.35 13.24
C LYS A 210 11.32 5.07 13.58
N ASN A 211 11.09 4.52 14.77
CA ASN A 211 11.72 3.26 15.19
C ASN A 211 11.37 2.09 14.25
N THR A 212 10.10 1.98 13.85
CA THR A 212 9.66 0.91 12.94
C THR A 212 10.29 1.05 11.55
N ILE A 213 10.48 2.29 11.07
CA ILE A 213 11.22 2.56 9.83
C ILE A 213 12.67 2.10 9.97
N GLU A 214 13.35 2.47 11.06
CA GLU A 214 14.76 2.08 11.31
C GLU A 214 14.92 0.55 11.34
N GLU A 215 14.07 -0.18 12.07
CA GLU A 215 14.09 -1.65 12.10
C GLU A 215 13.84 -2.27 10.72
N GLY A 216 12.92 -1.69 9.93
CA GLY A 216 12.65 -2.12 8.56
C GLY A 216 13.82 -1.87 7.60
N VAL A 217 14.52 -0.75 7.75
CA VAL A 217 15.74 -0.44 6.99
C VAL A 217 16.83 -1.45 7.34
N GLU A 218 17.11 -1.67 8.63
CA GLU A 218 18.13 -2.63 9.07
C GLU A 218 17.83 -4.04 8.57
N TYR A 219 16.56 -4.46 8.61
CA TYR A 219 16.15 -5.73 8.02
C TYR A 219 16.50 -5.82 6.54
N LEU A 220 16.13 -4.82 5.72
CA LEU A 220 16.42 -4.85 4.29
C LEU A 220 17.92 -4.78 3.99
N LEU A 221 18.68 -4.00 4.76
CA LEU A 221 20.14 -3.93 4.61
C LEU A 221 20.81 -5.27 4.90
N LYS A 222 20.41 -5.96 5.98
CA LYS A 222 20.88 -7.32 6.29
C LYS A 222 20.58 -8.31 5.15
N HIS A 223 19.49 -8.07 4.43
CA HIS A 223 19.06 -8.87 3.28
C HIS A 223 19.62 -8.38 1.94
N HIS A 224 20.52 -7.39 1.93
CA HIS A 224 21.01 -6.77 0.69
C HIS A 224 19.84 -6.41 -0.25
N ILE A 225 18.80 -5.82 0.35
CA ILE A 225 17.51 -5.41 -0.24
C ILE A 225 16.63 -6.60 -0.66
N TYR A 226 17.12 -7.51 -1.50
CA TYR A 226 16.30 -8.54 -2.15
C TYR A 226 16.82 -9.98 -1.97
N LYS A 227 17.91 -10.18 -1.24
CA LYS A 227 18.55 -11.49 -1.01
C LYS A 227 18.11 -12.08 0.33
N ARG A 228 18.53 -13.31 0.60
CA ARG A 228 18.34 -13.96 1.91
C ARG A 228 19.57 -13.71 2.76
N SER A 229 19.42 -13.11 3.94
CA SER A 229 20.53 -12.79 4.86
C SER A 229 21.42 -14.00 5.18
N HIS A 230 20.82 -15.19 5.35
CA HIS A 230 21.54 -16.43 5.67
C HIS A 230 22.11 -17.16 4.43
N ASN A 231 21.84 -16.65 3.22
CA ASN A 231 22.44 -17.12 1.97
C ASN A 231 22.32 -16.03 0.89
N LEU A 232 23.32 -15.15 0.83
CA LEU A 232 23.34 -14.00 -0.10
C LEU A 232 23.45 -14.39 -1.58
N GLY A 233 23.71 -15.66 -1.90
CA GLY A 233 23.59 -16.19 -3.26
C GLY A 233 22.14 -16.43 -3.70
N ARG A 234 21.17 -16.33 -2.79
CA ARG A 234 19.75 -16.59 -3.07
C ARG A 234 18.92 -15.31 -3.01
N VAL A 235 18.11 -15.12 -4.03
CA VAL A 235 17.10 -14.07 -4.10
C VAL A 235 15.85 -14.48 -3.31
N SER A 236 15.31 -13.56 -2.51
CA SER A 236 14.08 -13.73 -1.74
C SER A 236 12.85 -13.68 -2.65
N LYS A 237 12.82 -12.72 -3.58
CA LYS A 237 11.70 -12.48 -4.52
C LYS A 237 12.25 -12.20 -5.93
N PRO A 238 12.28 -13.20 -6.84
CA PRO A 238 12.81 -13.00 -8.20
C PRO A 238 12.13 -11.90 -9.02
N GLY A 239 10.84 -11.62 -8.72
CA GLY A 239 10.08 -10.54 -9.36
C GLY A 239 10.68 -9.14 -9.13
N TRP A 240 11.41 -8.92 -8.03
CA TRP A 240 12.02 -7.63 -7.68
C TRP A 240 13.23 -7.28 -8.56
N LEU A 241 13.71 -8.22 -9.39
CA LEU A 241 14.79 -7.96 -10.34
C LEU A 241 14.30 -7.44 -11.69
N ARG A 242 12.99 -7.18 -11.82
CA ARG A 242 12.37 -6.71 -13.06
C ARG A 242 11.67 -5.39 -12.81
N PHE A 243 11.79 -4.46 -13.74
CA PHE A 243 10.93 -3.28 -13.73
C PHE A 243 9.48 -3.71 -13.89
N GLY A 244 8.61 -3.19 -13.03
CA GLY A 244 7.21 -3.54 -12.99
C GLY A 244 6.37 -2.37 -12.54
N PHE A 245 5.19 -2.28 -13.12
CA PHE A 245 4.12 -1.42 -12.65
C PHE A 245 2.80 -2.19 -12.83
N PRO A 246 1.90 -2.19 -11.84
CA PRO A 246 1.99 -1.55 -10.52
C PRO A 246 2.74 -2.40 -9.46
N LEU A 247 3.21 -1.77 -8.38
CA LEU A 247 3.99 -2.39 -7.30
C LEU A 247 3.08 -2.97 -6.19
N MET A 248 2.49 -4.14 -6.47
CA MET A 248 1.41 -4.72 -5.64
C MET A 248 1.74 -6.07 -4.97
N TYR A 249 1.32 -7.19 -5.59
CA TYR A 249 1.21 -8.50 -4.94
C TYR A 249 2.54 -9.26 -4.87
N GLN A 250 3.35 -9.19 -5.91
CA GLN A 250 4.60 -9.94 -6.06
C GLN A 250 5.83 -9.06 -6.33
N THR A 251 5.66 -7.74 -6.30
CA THR A 251 6.68 -6.77 -6.68
C THR A 251 6.63 -5.55 -5.77
N ASP A 252 7.82 -4.98 -5.54
CA ASP A 252 8.14 -3.77 -4.81
C ASP A 252 9.46 -3.20 -5.32
#